data_AF-A0A2V9BR42-F1
#
_entry.id   AF-A0A2V9BR42-F1
#
_cell.length_a   1.000
_cell.length_b   1.000
_cell.length_c   1.000
_cell.angle_alpha   90.00
_cell.angle_beta   90.00
_cell.angle_gamma   90.00
#
_symmetry.space_group_name_H-M   'P 1'
#
loop_
_entity.id
_entity.type
_entity.pdbx_description
1 polymer ?
#
loop_
_entity_poly.entity_id
_entity_poly.type
_entity_poly.pdbx_seq_one_letter_code
_entity_poly.pdbx_strand_id
1 'polypeptide(L)'
;MSETEVLGISVDSPAANAEFAKQIGVTFPLLSDMTRKVSKEYGILNEEMQFANRTTFVVDKQGVIQFIEDGKSAVDPTGAITICTGLKKKEA
;
A
#
# COMPACT_ATOMS: atom_id res chain seq x y z
N MET A 1 16.74 -13.08 1.40
CA MET A 1 15.82 -11.99 1.82
C MET A 1 15.07 -11.54 0.58
N SER A 2 13.75 -11.38 0.66
CA SER A 2 12.97 -10.90 -0.48
C SER A 2 13.32 -9.43 -0.75
N GLU A 3 13.75 -9.10 -1.97
CA GLU A 3 13.96 -7.70 -2.41
C GLU A 3 12.64 -6.96 -2.64
N THR A 4 11.71 -7.05 -1.70
CA THR A 4 10.38 -6.44 -1.79
C THR A 4 9.87 -6.23 -0.38
N GLU A 5 9.51 -4.98 -0.07
CA GLU A 5 8.93 -4.59 1.21
C GLU A 5 7.43 -4.31 1.04
N VAL A 6 6.64 -4.73 2.03
CA VAL A 6 5.20 -4.45 2.07
C VAL A 6 4.97 -3.33 3.07
N LEU A 7 4.18 -2.33 2.70
CA LEU A 7 3.81 -1.21 3.55
C LEU A 7 2.28 -1.04 3.49
N GLY A 8 1.63 -1.06 4.65
CA GLY A 8 0.25 -0.60 4.76
C GLY A 8 0.22 0.90 5.07
N ILE A 9 -0.80 1.61 4.61
CA ILE A 9 -0.99 3.03 4.92
C ILE A 9 -2.47 3.31 5.16
N SER A 10 -2.76 4.12 6.19
CA SER A 10 -4.12 4.63 6.43
C SER A 10 -4.06 6.09 6.88
N VAL A 11 -5.22 6.76 6.86
CA VAL A 11 -5.35 8.16 7.34
C VAL A 11 -5.41 8.28 8.86
N ASP A 12 -5.36 7.15 9.58
CA ASP A 12 -5.43 7.12 11.04
C ASP A 12 -4.11 7.55 11.67
N SER A 13 -4.16 7.88 12.97
CA SER A 13 -2.97 8.27 13.72
C SER A 13 -1.95 7.13 13.86
N PRO A 14 -0.65 7.45 14.08
CA PRO A 14 0.35 6.43 14.33
C PRO A 14 -0.01 5.50 15.51
N ALA A 15 -0.61 6.04 16.57
CA ALA A 15 -1.04 5.26 17.73
C ALA A 15 -2.18 4.30 17.40
N ALA A 16 -3.17 4.74 16.62
CA ALA A 16 -4.28 3.90 16.18
C ALA A 16 -3.80 2.77 15.26
N ASN A 17 -2.92 3.09 14.30
CA ASN A 17 -2.34 2.08 13.42
C ASN A 17 -1.45 1.08 14.15
N ALA A 18 -0.66 1.54 15.13
CA ALA A 18 0.15 0.65 15.95
C ALA A 18 -0.71 -0.32 16.78
N GLU A 19 -1.83 0.15 17.32
CA GLU A 19 -2.75 -0.72 18.07
C GLU A 19 -3.48 -1.69 17.15
N PHE A 20 -3.97 -1.22 16.00
CA PHE A 20 -4.62 -2.07 15.00
C PHE A 20 -3.68 -3.16 14.48
N ALA A 21 -2.41 -2.82 14.19
CA ALA A 21 -1.39 -3.77 13.76
C ALA A 21 -1.22 -4.92 14.75
N LYS A 22 -1.21 -4.62 16.06
CA LYS A 22 -1.13 -5.63 17.12
C LYS A 22 -2.37 -6.51 17.15
N GLN A 23 -3.56 -5.92 17.03
CA GLN A 23 -4.83 -6.65 17.09
C GLN A 23 -4.97 -7.68 15.96
N ILE A 24 -4.53 -7.34 14.75
CA ILE A 24 -4.62 -8.24 13.59
C ILE A 24 -3.36 -9.08 13.36
N GLY A 25 -2.33 -8.91 14.18
CA GLY A 25 -1.06 -9.63 14.03
C GLY A 25 -0.31 -9.31 12.74
N VAL A 26 -0.40 -8.06 12.27
CA VAL A 26 0.30 -7.62 11.04
C VAL A 26 1.82 -7.68 11.25
N THR A 27 2.53 -8.20 10.26
CA THR A 27 3.99 -8.43 10.30
C THR A 27 4.80 -7.44 9.47
N PHE A 28 4.13 -6.43 8.90
CA PHE A 28 4.73 -5.37 8.09
C PHE A 28 4.36 -3.98 8.64
N PRO A 29 5.11 -2.92 8.31
CA PRO A 29 4.81 -1.58 8.82
C PRO A 29 3.45 -1.05 8.37
N LEU A 30 2.69 -0.47 9.30
CA LEU A 30 1.52 0.37 8.99
C LEU A 30 1.87 1.85 9.18
N LEU A 31 1.96 2.56 8.07
CA LEU A 31 2.22 4.00 8.00
C LEU A 31 0.96 4.81 8.29
N SER A 32 1.16 6.07 8.66
CA SER A 32 0.09 7.02 8.98
C SER A 32 0.12 8.22 8.03
N ASP A 33 -1.01 8.50 7.39
CA ASP A 33 -1.26 9.65 6.50
C ASP A 33 -2.32 10.58 7.10
N MET A 34 -2.14 11.00 8.36
CA MET A 34 -3.10 11.89 9.06
C MET A 34 -3.37 13.19 8.29
N THR A 35 -2.37 13.68 7.56
CA THR A 35 -2.46 14.90 6.75
C THR A 35 -3.21 14.67 5.44
N ARG A 36 -3.50 13.42 5.09
CA ARG A 36 -4.10 12.99 3.82
C ARG A 36 -3.27 13.41 2.61
N LYS A 37 -1.98 13.63 2.80
CA LYS A 37 -1.10 14.13 1.76
C LYS A 37 -0.80 13.01 0.77
N VAL A 38 -0.43 11.84 1.27
CA VAL A 38 -0.05 10.70 0.42
C VAL A 38 -1.27 10.20 -0.35
N SER A 39 -2.41 10.03 0.32
CA SER A 39 -3.66 9.61 -0.31
C SER A 39 -4.15 10.59 -1.38
N LYS A 40 -3.91 11.90 -1.22
CA LYS A 40 -4.16 12.90 -2.27
C LYS A 40 -3.15 12.81 -3.42
N GLU A 41 -1.85 12.74 -3.12
CA GLU A 41 -0.79 12.66 -4.14
C GLU A 41 -0.94 11.40 -5.01
N TYR A 42 -1.42 10.30 -4.44
CA TYR A 42 -1.71 9.05 -5.15
C TYR A 42 -3.12 9.00 -5.77
N GLY A 43 -3.93 10.04 -5.61
CA GLY A 43 -5.26 10.14 -6.22
C GLY A 43 -6.31 9.18 -5.65
N ILE A 44 -6.11 8.67 -4.43
CA ILE A 44 -6.99 7.66 -3.81
C ILE A 44 -7.82 8.20 -2.64
N LEU A 45 -7.61 9.45 -2.22
CA LEU A 45 -8.42 10.04 -1.15
C LEU A 45 -9.88 10.19 -1.61
N ASN A 46 -10.81 9.63 -0.84
CA ASN A 46 -12.21 9.97 -0.93
C ASN A 46 -12.44 11.29 -0.19
N GLU A 47 -12.66 12.38 -0.92
CA GLU A 47 -12.83 13.72 -0.34
C GLU A 47 -14.14 13.90 0.43
N GLU A 48 -15.18 13.13 0.12
CA GLU A 48 -16.44 13.19 0.87
C GLU A 48 -16.30 12.49 2.23
N MET A 49 -15.71 11.31 2.22
CA MET A 49 -15.62 10.44 3.40
C MET A 49 -14.31 10.62 4.19
N GLN A 50 -13.36 11.37 3.67
CA GLN A 50 -12.07 11.71 4.30
C GLN A 50 -11.17 10.50 4.65
N PHE A 51 -11.35 9.37 3.94
CA PHE A 51 -10.49 8.19 4.01
C PHE A 51 -9.91 7.84 2.63
N ALA A 52 -8.83 7.06 2.62
CA ALA A 52 -8.25 6.54 1.39
C ALA A 52 -9.07 5.35 0.85
N ASN A 53 -9.42 5.37 -0.44
CA ASN A 53 -10.01 4.22 -1.12
C ASN A 53 -9.02 3.04 -1.07
N ARG A 54 -9.57 1.81 -1.09
CA ARG A 54 -8.74 0.60 -1.12
C ARG A 54 -8.01 0.54 -2.45
N THR A 55 -6.69 0.62 -2.39
CA THR A 55 -5.83 0.57 -3.57
C THR A 55 -4.49 -0.06 -3.21
N THR A 56 -4.01 -0.94 -4.09
CA THR A 56 -2.71 -1.59 -4.00
C THR A 56 -1.82 -1.08 -5.12
N PHE A 57 -0.60 -0.68 -4.78
CA PHE A 57 0.40 -0.21 -5.73
C PHE A 57 1.62 -1.13 -5.70
N VAL A 58 2.23 -1.38 -6.86
CA VAL A 58 3.60 -1.90 -6.94
C VAL A 58 4.49 -0.79 -7.45
N VAL A 59 5.51 -0.45 -6.68
CA VAL A 59 6.51 0.57 -7.01
C VAL A 59 7.86 -0.13 -7.15
N ASP A 60 8.56 0.12 -8.26
CA ASP A 60 9.90 -0.42 -8.47
C ASP A 60 10.98 0.36 -7.69
N LYS A 61 12.23 -0.10 -7.76
CA LYS A 61 13.37 0.51 -7.08
C LYS A 61 13.72 1.91 -7.61
N GLN A 62 13.23 2.30 -8.78
CA GLN A 62 13.40 3.61 -9.37
C GLN A 62 12.26 4.57 -9.00
N GLY A 63 11.29 4.11 -8.20
CA GLY A 63 10.15 4.90 -7.75
C GLY A 63 9.01 4.98 -8.77
N VAL A 64 9.00 4.13 -9.79
CA VAL A 64 7.95 4.11 -10.81
C VAL A 64 6.87 3.10 -10.43
N ILE A 65 5.61 3.53 -10.56
CA ILE A 65 4.46 2.65 -10.35
C ILE A 65 4.36 1.67 -11.54
N GLN A 66 4.49 0.39 -11.26
CA GLN A 66 4.41 -0.70 -12.23
C GLN A 66 3.03 -1.37 -12.25
N PHE A 67 2.23 -1.17 -11.19
CA PHE A 67 0.89 -1.74 -11.05
C PHE A 67 0.03 -0.90 -10.12
N ILE A 68 -1.25 -0.80 -10.46
CA ILE A 68 -2.31 -0.18 -9.65
C ILE A 68 -3.51 -1.11 -9.71
N GLU A 69 -4.08 -1.40 -8.54
CA GLU A 69 -5.36 -2.10 -8.44
C GLU A 69 -6.22 -1.46 -7.35
N ASP A 70 -7.46 -1.11 -7.68
CA ASP A 70 -8.37 -0.40 -6.79
C ASP A 70 -9.68 -1.17 -6.50
N GLY A 71 -10.37 -0.73 -5.46
CA GLY A 71 -11.70 -1.20 -5.13
C GLY A 71 -11.71 -2.59 -4.50
N LYS A 72 -12.63 -3.45 -4.94
CA LYS A 72 -12.88 -4.75 -4.31
C LYS A 72 -11.81 -5.79 -4.62
N SER A 73 -11.08 -5.67 -5.73
CA SER A 73 -10.03 -6.63 -6.10
C SER A 73 -8.70 -6.33 -5.43
N ALA A 74 -8.47 -5.09 -4.97
CA ALA A 74 -7.25 -4.68 -4.29
C ALA A 74 -6.93 -5.46 -2.99
N VAL A 75 -7.88 -6.24 -2.47
CA VAL A 75 -7.68 -7.14 -1.32
C VAL A 75 -6.97 -8.45 -1.70
N ASP A 76 -7.00 -8.82 -2.98
CA ASP A 76 -6.33 -10.01 -3.48
C ASP A 76 -4.88 -9.66 -3.86
N PRO A 77 -3.87 -10.23 -3.20
CA PRO A 77 -2.49 -9.85 -3.46
C PRO A 77 -1.90 -10.48 -4.73
N THR A 78 -2.65 -11.34 -5.45
CA THR A 78 -2.10 -12.14 -6.57
C THR A 78 -1.58 -11.25 -7.69
N GLY A 79 -2.31 -10.18 -8.02
CA GLY A 79 -1.89 -9.19 -9.02
C GLY A 79 -0.54 -8.58 -8.66
N ALA A 80 -0.43 -8.02 -7.45
CA ALA A 80 0.80 -7.40 -6.96
C ALA A 80 1.97 -8.41 -6.89
N ILE A 81 1.75 -9.62 -6.37
CA ILE A 81 2.78 -10.67 -6.27
C ILE A 81 3.31 -11.08 -7.64
N THR A 82 2.42 -11.19 -8.63
CA THR A 82 2.78 -11.54 -10.02
C THR A 82 3.72 -10.50 -10.62
N ILE A 83 3.39 -9.22 -10.44
CA ILE A 83 4.21 -8.11 -10.95
C ILE A 83 5.56 -8.05 -10.22
N CYS A 84 5.58 -8.14 -8.88
CA CYS A 84 6.82 -8.17 -8.10
C CYS A 84 7.76 -9.31 -8.54
N THR A 85 7.21 -10.48 -8.85
CA THR A 85 7.99 -11.63 -9.34
C THR A 85 8.49 -11.41 -10.77
N GLY A 86 7.69 -10.75 -11.61
CA GLY A 86 8.05 -10.39 -12.98
C GLY A 86 9.16 -9.35 -13.07
N LEU A 87 9.14 -8.33 -12.20
CA LEU A 87 10.17 -7.28 -12.16
C LEU A 87 11.56 -7.84 -11.85
N LYS A 88 11.67 -8.81 -10.94
CA LYS A 88 12.93 -9.51 -10.65
C LYS A 88 13.57 -10.18 -11.86
N LYS A 89 12.78 -10.56 -12.88
CA LYS A 89 13.29 -11.18 -14.11
C LYS A 89 13.81 -10.17 -15.13
N LYS A 90 13.45 -8.89 -14.99
CA LYS A 90 13.80 -7.81 -15.93
C LYS A 90 15.10 -7.08 -15.54
N GLU A 91 15.48 -7.17 -14.27
CA GLU A 91 16.73 -6.63 -13.72
C GLU A 91 17.91 -7.63 -13.75
N ALA A 92 17.71 -8.84 -14.31
CA ALA A 92 18.69 -9.94 -14.35
C ALA A 92 19.30 -10.16 -15.75
#